data_AF-A0A520K334-F1
#
_entry.id   AF-A0A520K334-F1
#
_cell.length_a   1.000
_cell.length_b   1.000
_cell.length_c   1.000
_cell.angle_alpha   90.00
_cell.angle_beta   90.00
_cell.angle_gamma   90.00
#
_symmetry.space_group_name_H-M   'P 1'
#
loop_
_entity.id
_entity.type
_entity.pdbx_description
1 polymer ?
#
loop_
_entity_poly.entity_id
_entity_poly.type
_entity_poly.pdbx_seq_one_letter_code
_entity_poly.pdbx_strand_id
1 'polypeptide(L)'
;MGIETRVILISPDSEITPSQLKGKILSMISEDARKAGVKVKETCFGAFIEGEEENVRAIIDEVRKMDKNGIFSKPRGFPIGDHRICRATRRGGPRPGFHQLELEYALLPRVREALNKLEREKGR
;
A
#
# COMPACT_ATOMS: atom_id res chain seq x y z
N MET A 1 1.76 -18.61 10.78
CA MET A 1 2.26 -17.32 10.25
C MET A 1 2.47 -17.46 8.76
N GLY A 2 1.72 -16.71 7.96
CA GLY A 2 1.82 -16.70 6.50
C GLY A 2 2.66 -15.53 6.00
N ILE A 3 3.13 -15.64 4.75
CA ILE A 3 3.68 -14.49 4.03
C ILE A 3 2.52 -13.78 3.34
N GLU A 4 2.39 -12.48 3.58
CA GLU A 4 1.40 -11.62 2.94
C GLU A 4 2.09 -10.62 2.00
N THR A 5 1.52 -10.42 0.81
CA THR A 5 1.88 -9.30 -0.06
C THR A 5 0.69 -8.36 -0.19
N ARG A 6 0.91 -7.06 -0.01
CA ARG A 6 -0.12 -6.05 -0.13
C ARG A 6 0.34 -4.92 -1.03
N VAL A 7 -0.64 -4.26 -1.65
CA VAL A 7 -0.44 -2.93 -2.24
C VAL A 7 -0.97 -1.90 -1.25
N ILE A 8 -0.18 -0.86 -1.03
CA ILE A 8 -0.55 0.36 -0.33
C ILE A 8 -0.78 1.42 -1.39
N LEU A 9 -1.95 2.03 -1.33
CA LEU A 9 -2.44 3.04 -2.26
C LEU A 9 -2.58 4.35 -1.49
N ILE A 10 -2.08 5.43 -2.07
CA ILE A 10 -2.24 6.78 -1.55
C ILE A 10 -3.26 7.50 -2.42
N SER A 11 -4.30 8.07 -1.82
CA SER A 11 -5.30 8.85 -2.55
C SER A 11 -4.63 9.95 -3.39
N PRO A 12 -5.06 10.21 -4.64
CA PRO A 12 -4.42 11.20 -5.50
C PRO A 12 -4.51 12.65 -4.98
N ASP A 13 -5.42 12.92 -4.05
CA ASP A 13 -5.60 14.20 -3.34
C ASP A 13 -4.87 14.23 -1.97
N SER A 14 -4.04 13.24 -1.67
CA SER A 14 -3.18 13.23 -0.48
C SER A 14 -1.92 14.08 -0.71
N GLU A 15 -1.43 14.71 0.35
CA GLU A 15 -0.13 15.40 0.37
C GLU A 15 1.04 14.43 0.54
N ILE A 16 0.76 13.18 0.93
CA ILE A 16 1.79 12.15 1.13
C ILE A 16 2.25 11.60 -0.22
N THR A 17 3.55 11.64 -0.46
CA THR A 17 4.15 11.06 -1.66
C THR A 17 4.50 9.58 -1.47
N PRO A 18 4.55 8.78 -2.56
CA PRO A 18 5.04 7.40 -2.51
C PRO A 18 6.45 7.28 -1.89
N SER A 19 7.32 8.25 -2.13
CA SER A 19 8.68 8.25 -1.57
C SER A 19 8.70 8.54 -0.07
N GLN A 20 7.85 9.42 0.44
CA GLN A 20 7.68 9.61 1.89
C GLN A 20 7.13 8.35 2.56
N LEU A 21 6.13 7.71 1.94
CA LEU A 21 5.59 6.43 2.41
C LEU A 21 6.70 5.35 2.48
N LYS A 22 7.46 5.19 1.40
CA LYS A 22 8.57 4.23 1.34
C LYS A 22 9.63 4.53 2.41
N GLY A 23 9.99 5.80 2.57
CA GLY A 23 10.95 6.25 3.59
C GLY A 23 10.50 5.89 5.00
N LYS A 24 9.22 6.12 5.33
CA LYS A 24 8.64 5.73 6.61
C LYS A 24 8.71 4.22 6.84
N ILE A 25 8.34 3.43 5.84
CA ILE A 25 8.41 1.96 5.92
C ILE A 25 9.84 1.49 6.14
N LEU A 26 10.82 2.06 5.42
CA LEU A 26 12.23 1.71 5.57
C LEU A 26 12.77 2.06 6.97
N SER A 27 12.39 3.21 7.54
CA SER A 27 12.77 3.57 8.92
C SER A 27 12.23 2.53 9.91
N MET A 28 10.95 2.15 9.79
CA MET A 28 10.35 1.12 10.64
C MET A 28 11.02 -0.25 10.52
N ILE A 29 11.47 -0.62 9.32
CA ILE A 29 12.22 -1.86 9.08
C ILE A 29 13.61 -1.80 9.72
N SER A 30 14.27 -0.64 9.66
CA SER A 30 15.61 -0.46 10.23
C SER A 30 15.62 -0.40 11.76
N GLU A 31 14.54 0.08 12.38
CA GLU A 31 14.42 0.25 13.83
C GLU A 31 14.04 -1.06 14.56
N ASP A 32 13.43 -2.02 13.87
CA ASP A 32 12.91 -3.25 14.45
C ASP A 32 13.41 -4.48 13.67
N ALA A 33 14.32 -5.24 14.28
CA ALA A 33 14.91 -6.44 13.70
C ALA A 33 13.87 -7.50 13.29
N ARG A 34 12.69 -7.53 13.93
CA ARG A 34 11.60 -8.46 13.54
C ARG A 34 11.07 -8.17 12.14
N LYS A 35 11.18 -6.91 11.69
CA LYS A 35 10.71 -6.45 10.38
C LYS A 35 11.78 -6.55 9.29
N ALA A 36 13.00 -7.03 9.59
CA ALA A 36 14.10 -7.12 8.63
C ALA A 36 13.78 -8.01 7.40
N GLY A 37 12.84 -8.95 7.52
CA GLY A 37 12.36 -9.78 6.41
C GLY A 37 11.32 -9.11 5.49
N VAL A 38 10.86 -7.90 5.83
CA VAL A 38 9.87 -7.16 5.05
C VAL A 38 10.54 -6.46 3.87
N LYS A 39 10.01 -6.67 2.68
CA LYS A 39 10.42 -5.97 1.46
C LYS A 39 9.42 -4.88 1.12
N VAL A 40 9.92 -3.76 0.64
CA VAL A 40 9.10 -2.65 0.13
C VAL A 40 9.56 -2.24 -1.26
N LYS A 41 8.61 -2.01 -2.16
CA LYS A 41 8.87 -1.49 -3.51
C LYS A 41 7.95 -0.33 -3.81
N GLU A 42 8.52 0.82 -4.14
CA GLU A 42 7.76 2.01 -4.54
C GLU A 42 7.05 1.80 -5.88
N THR A 43 5.90 2.46 -6.03
CA THR A 43 5.09 2.47 -7.24
C THR A 43 4.50 3.87 -7.47
N CYS A 44 3.96 4.13 -8.66
CA CYS A 44 3.30 5.41 -8.97
C CYS A 44 2.06 5.70 -8.08
N PHE A 45 1.47 4.68 -7.46
CA PHE A 45 0.26 4.83 -6.63
C PHE A 45 0.53 4.76 -5.12
N GLY A 46 1.77 4.50 -4.69
CA GLY A 46 2.12 4.16 -3.31
C GLY A 46 3.23 3.13 -3.26
N ALA A 47 3.04 2.00 -2.58
CA ALA A 47 4.08 0.97 -2.43
C ALA A 47 3.52 -0.46 -2.40
N PHE A 48 4.32 -1.43 -2.83
CA PHE A 48 4.12 -2.83 -2.48
C PHE A 48 4.90 -3.15 -1.21
N ILE A 49 4.31 -4.00 -0.37
CA ILE A 49 4.92 -4.54 0.84
C ILE A 49 4.73 -6.05 0.88
N GLU A 50 5.77 -6.78 1.24
CA GLU A 50 5.79 -8.25 1.33
C GLU A 50 6.56 -8.67 2.57
N GLY A 51 6.01 -9.59 3.35
CA GLY A 51 6.68 -10.12 4.53
C GLY A 51 5.76 -11.01 5.35
N GLU A 52 6.18 -11.28 6.58
CA GLU A 52 5.34 -11.97 7.57
C GLU A 52 4.09 -11.12 7.89
N GLU A 53 2.92 -11.77 7.92
CA GLU A 53 1.61 -11.12 7.98
C GLU A 53 1.48 -10.12 9.14
N GLU A 54 1.92 -10.48 10.35
CA GLU A 54 1.82 -9.62 11.53
C GLU A 54 2.65 -8.35 11.35
N ASN A 55 3.88 -8.50 10.86
CA ASN A 55 4.76 -7.36 10.55
C ASN A 55 4.20 -6.46 9.45
N VAL A 56 3.65 -7.03 8.38
CA VAL A 56 3.05 -6.26 7.27
C VAL A 56 1.85 -5.45 7.77
N ARG A 57 0.97 -6.06 8.59
CA ARG A 57 -0.19 -5.37 9.15
C ARG A 57 0.21 -4.26 10.12
N ALA A 58 1.16 -4.52 11.01
CA ALA A 58 1.68 -3.50 11.92
C ALA A 58 2.27 -2.29 11.17
N ILE A 59 3.02 -2.53 10.08
CA ILE A 59 3.53 -1.44 9.24
C ILE A 59 2.38 -0.65 8.59
N ILE A 60 1.35 -1.34 8.08
CA ILE A 60 0.20 -0.69 7.46
C ILE A 60 -0.55 0.21 8.44
N ASP A 61 -0.77 -0.26 9.66
CA ASP A 61 -1.48 0.49 10.69
C ASP A 61 -0.71 1.76 11.08
N GLU A 62 0.63 1.70 11.14
CA GLU A 62 1.45 2.88 11.39
C GLU A 62 1.48 3.86 10.23
N VAL A 63 1.69 3.40 8.99
CA VAL A 63 1.73 4.33 7.84
C VAL A 63 0.38 4.97 7.57
N ARG A 64 -0.73 4.29 7.89
CA ARG A 64 -2.07 4.90 7.83
C ARG A 64 -2.19 6.15 8.69
N LYS A 65 -1.44 6.27 9.79
CA LYS A 65 -1.47 7.47 10.63
C LYS A 65 -0.91 8.71 9.93
N MET A 66 -0.13 8.55 8.85
CA MET A 66 0.37 9.67 8.04
C MET A 66 -0.76 10.41 7.32
N ASP A 67 -1.79 9.69 6.86
CA ASP A 67 -3.02 10.23 6.28
C ASP A 67 -4.15 9.20 6.46
N LYS A 68 -4.86 9.32 7.59
CA LYS A 68 -5.79 8.31 8.13
C LYS A 68 -6.80 7.81 7.10
N ASN A 69 -7.40 8.73 6.35
CA ASN A 69 -8.43 8.42 5.35
C ASN A 69 -7.90 8.53 3.91
N GLY A 70 -6.61 8.83 3.71
CA GLY A 70 -5.97 8.90 2.40
C GLY A 70 -5.04 7.72 2.07
N ILE A 71 -4.72 6.86 3.04
CA ILE A 71 -3.89 5.66 2.81
C ILE A 71 -4.72 4.38 2.89
N PHE A 72 -4.78 3.67 1.78
CA PHE A 72 -5.54 2.45 1.60
C PHE A 72 -4.61 1.25 1.40
N SER A 73 -5.10 0.04 1.64
CA SER A 73 -4.35 -1.17 1.31
C SER A 73 -5.27 -2.31 0.91
N LYS A 74 -4.80 -3.17 0.01
CA LYS A 74 -5.47 -4.42 -0.36
C LYS A 74 -4.48 -5.57 -0.54
N PRO A 75 -4.90 -6.81 -0.27
CA PRO A 75 -4.06 -7.98 -0.48
C PRO A 75 -3.75 -8.17 -1.96
N ARG A 76 -2.61 -8.79 -2.24
CA ARG A 76 -2.12 -9.09 -3.58
C ARG A 76 -1.73 -10.55 -3.64
N GLY A 77 -2.21 -11.27 -4.65
CA GLY A 77 -1.97 -12.72 -4.80
C GLY A 77 -0.60 -13.11 -5.36
N PHE A 78 0.33 -12.17 -5.52
CA PHE A 78 1.66 -12.44 -6.10
C PHE A 78 2.76 -11.74 -5.29
N PRO A 79 3.94 -12.35 -5.18
CA PRO A 79 5.14 -11.73 -4.60
C PRO A 79 5.62 -10.48 -5.36
N ILE A 80 6.36 -9.62 -4.67
CA ILE A 80 7.04 -8.48 -5.28
C ILE A 80 8.09 -9.01 -6.27
N GLY A 81 7.99 -8.58 -7.53
CA GLY A 81 8.94 -8.95 -8.57
C GLY A 81 8.73 -10.35 -9.17
N ASP A 82 7.59 -11.01 -8.91
CA ASP A 82 7.29 -12.32 -9.48
C ASP A 82 7.42 -12.33 -11.01
N HIS A 83 8.35 -13.16 -11.51
CA HIS A 83 8.73 -13.26 -12.92
C HIS A 83 7.58 -13.67 -13.84
N ARG A 84 6.56 -14.37 -13.32
CA ARG A 84 5.38 -14.84 -14.08
C ARG A 84 4.44 -13.71 -14.48
N ILE A 85 4.51 -12.58 -13.76
CA ILE A 85 3.60 -11.44 -13.95
C ILE A 85 4.31 -10.11 -14.18
N CYS A 86 5.62 -10.04 -13.91
CA CYS A 86 6.37 -8.81 -14.06
C CYS A 86 6.38 -8.36 -15.53
N ARG A 87 5.97 -7.11 -15.77
CA ARG A 87 5.95 -6.53 -17.13
C ARG A 87 7.34 -6.53 -17.78
N ALA A 88 8.40 -6.38 -16.97
CA ALA A 88 9.78 -6.38 -17.47
C ALA A 88 10.18 -7.75 -18.04
N THR A 89 9.85 -8.85 -17.35
CA THR A 89 10.16 -10.22 -17.80
C THR A 89 9.24 -10.65 -18.93
N ARG A 90 7.98 -10.23 -18.91
CA ARG A 90 6.98 -10.51 -19.96
C ARG A 90 7.07 -9.61 -21.20
N ARG A 91 8.03 -8.68 -21.25
CA ARG A 91 8.20 -7.71 -22.34
C ARG A 91 6.95 -6.85 -22.62
N GLY A 92 6.09 -6.62 -21.62
CA GLY A 92 4.82 -5.91 -21.78
C GLY A 92 3.60 -6.69 -21.28
N GLY A 93 2.42 -6.27 -21.75
CA GLY A 93 1.14 -6.89 -21.44
C GLY A 93 0.37 -6.28 -20.25
N PRO A 94 -0.90 -6.69 -20.09
CA PRO A 94 -1.75 -6.24 -18.98
C PRO A 94 -1.16 -6.68 -17.64
N ARG A 95 -1.25 -5.84 -16.60
CA ARG A 95 -0.78 -6.16 -15.24
C ARG A 95 -1.78 -7.11 -14.57
N PRO A 96 -1.49 -8.42 -14.46
CA PRO A 96 -2.41 -9.38 -13.87
C PRO A 96 -2.61 -9.06 -12.39
N GLY A 97 -3.85 -9.13 -11.91
CA GLY A 97 -4.20 -8.79 -10.53
C GLY A 97 -4.47 -7.30 -10.25
N PHE A 98 -4.44 -6.45 -11.28
CA PHE A 98 -4.71 -5.01 -11.17
C PHE A 98 -5.65 -4.46 -12.25
N HIS A 99 -6.57 -5.29 -12.76
CA HIS A 99 -7.43 -4.95 -13.91
C HIS A 99 -8.24 -3.66 -13.74
N GLN A 100 -8.55 -3.26 -12.50
CA GLN A 100 -9.32 -2.05 -12.20
C GLN A 100 -8.55 -1.04 -11.34
N LEU A 101 -7.24 -1.23 -11.15
CA LEU A 101 -6.49 -0.42 -10.19
C LEU A 101 -6.53 1.08 -10.49
N GLU A 102 -6.45 1.47 -11.76
CA GLU A 102 -6.52 2.87 -12.17
C GLU A 102 -7.88 3.50 -11.87
N LEU A 103 -8.97 2.75 -12.11
CA LEU A 103 -10.32 3.20 -11.82
C LEU A 103 -10.56 3.27 -10.30
N GLU A 104 -10.15 2.24 -9.55
CA GLU A 104 -10.22 2.23 -8.08
C GLU A 104 -9.44 3.41 -7.50
N TYR A 105 -8.24 3.68 -8.01
CA TYR A 105 -7.38 4.79 -7.60
C TYR A 105 -8.06 6.15 -7.82
N ALA A 106 -8.68 6.35 -8.98
CA ALA A 106 -9.41 7.59 -9.29
C ALA A 106 -10.63 7.81 -8.38
N LEU A 107 -11.18 6.75 -7.78
CA LEU A 107 -12.31 6.82 -6.86
C LEU A 107 -11.92 7.13 -5.40
N LEU A 108 -10.64 6.93 -5.02
CA LEU A 108 -10.18 7.10 -3.65
C LEU A 108 -10.50 8.48 -3.02
N PRO A 109 -10.45 9.62 -3.73
CA PRO A 109 -10.82 10.91 -3.14
C PRO A 109 -12.27 10.94 -2.65
N ARG A 110 -13.20 10.31 -3.38
CA ARG A 110 -14.61 10.21 -2.96
C ARG A 110 -14.77 9.31 -1.74
N VAL A 111 -14.02 8.20 -1.70
CA VAL A 111 -14.01 7.30 -0.54
C VAL A 111 -13.47 8.03 0.70
N ARG A 112 -12.37 8.77 0.54
CA ARG A 112 -11.79 9.62 1.60
C ARG A 112 -12.79 10.65 2.12
N GLU A 113 -13.48 11.35 1.23
CA GLU A 113 -14.52 12.33 1.60
C GLU A 113 -15.64 11.68 2.42
N ALA A 114 -16.13 10.51 1.98
CA ALA A 114 -17.16 9.76 2.70
C ALA A 114 -16.68 9.32 4.09
N LEU A 115 -15.44 8.80 4.21
CA LEU A 115 -14.86 8.42 5.50
C LEU A 115 -14.72 9.63 6.44
N ASN A 116 -14.24 10.77 5.93
CA ASN A 116 -14.13 12.01 6.70
C ASN A 116 -15.50 12.48 7.23
N LYS A 117 -16.57 12.35 6.43
CA LYS A 117 -17.94 12.69 6.86
C LYS A 117 -18.41 11.77 7.99
N LEU A 118 -18.21 10.46 7.85
CA LEU A 118 -18.59 9.48 8.89
C LEU A 118 -17.85 9.71 10.21
N GLU A 119 -16.58 10.12 10.17
CA GLU A 119 -15.83 10.43 11.41
C GLU A 119 -16.33 11.70 12.09
N ARG A 120 -16.71 12.72 11.33
CA ARG A 120 -17.33 13.94 11.88
C ARG A 120 -18.68 13.68 12.52
N GLU A 121 -19.46 12.76 11.95
CA GLU A 121 -20.76 12.35 12.49
C GLU A 121 -20.62 11.50 13.76
N LYS A 122 -19.61 10.61 13.83
CA LYS A 122 -19.32 9.82 15.04
C LYS A 122 -18.71 10.61 16.19
N GLY A 123 -18.12 11.76 15.90
CA GLY A 123 -17.57 12.69 16.90
C GLY A 123 -18.57 13.72 17.43
N ARG A 124 -19.80 13.73 16.92
CA ARG A 124 -20.96 14.45 17.48
C ARG A 124 -21.72 13.55 18.44
#